data_AF-A0A2U3LJL1-F1
#
_entry.id   AF-A0A2U3LJL1-F1
#
_cell.length_a   1.000
_cell.length_b   1.000
_cell.length_c   1.000
_cell.angle_alpha   90.00
_cell.angle_beta   90.00
_cell.angle_gamma   90.00
#
_symmetry.space_group_name_H-M   'P 1'
#
loop_
_entity.id
_entity.type
_entity.pdbx_description
1 polymer ?
#
loop_
_entity_poly.entity_id
_entity_poly.type
_entity_poly.pdbx_seq_one_letter_code
_entity_poly.pdbx_strand_id
1 'polypeptide(L)'
;MLGLRILKRGYVSQYDYGKAFVVLEETPDSAAAVMQGLRQRFTDAAPVKLGDDAFQSTDKYLGRMCFVRTGRYIAGYAITAAGMDPVALSAALVQKIH
;
A
#
# COMPACT_ATOMS: atom_id res chain seq x y z
N MET A 1 8.40 -14.81 4.49
CA MET A 1 7.35 -13.77 4.42
C MET A 1 6.51 -14.00 3.16
N LEU A 2 5.24 -14.39 3.28
CA LEU A 2 4.42 -14.87 2.14
C LEU A 2 3.60 -13.77 1.44
N GLY A 3 3.29 -12.66 2.13
CA GLY A 3 2.31 -11.67 1.67
C GLY A 3 2.79 -10.67 0.62
N LEU A 4 4.11 -10.47 0.47
CA LEU A 4 4.70 -9.45 -0.42
C LEU A 4 5.27 -10.02 -1.73
N ARG A 5 5.16 -11.34 -1.94
CA ARG A 5 5.76 -12.03 -3.11
C ARG A 5 5.07 -11.68 -4.44
N ILE A 6 3.94 -10.99 -4.38
CA ILE A 6 3.23 -10.48 -5.57
C ILE A 6 3.93 -9.25 -6.17
N LEU A 7 4.79 -8.58 -5.39
CA LEU A 7 5.50 -7.37 -5.80
C LEU A 7 6.85 -7.77 -6.42
N LYS A 8 6.97 -7.73 -7.76
CA LYS A 8 8.18 -8.21 -8.47
C LYS A 8 9.38 -7.27 -8.34
N ARG A 9 9.15 -5.96 -8.19
CA ARG A 9 10.17 -4.92 -7.98
C ARG A 9 9.64 -3.87 -7.02
N GLY A 10 9.89 -4.06 -5.73
CA GLY A 10 9.48 -3.10 -4.71
C GLY A 10 10.56 -2.91 -3.65
N TYR A 11 10.71 -1.66 -3.21
CA TYR A 11 11.52 -1.32 -2.05
C TYR A 11 10.63 -1.42 -0.82
N VAL A 12 11.06 -2.21 0.16
CA VAL A 12 10.39 -2.31 1.47
C VAL A 12 11.34 -1.72 2.50
N SER A 13 10.90 -0.65 3.17
CA SER A 13 11.61 -0.11 4.32
C SER A 13 10.89 -0.55 5.59
N GLN A 14 11.63 -1.13 6.53
CA GLN A 14 11.10 -1.56 7.81
C GLN A 14 11.42 -0.52 8.87
N TYR A 15 10.38 0.02 9.47
CA TYR A 15 10.42 0.94 10.60
C TYR A 15 9.95 0.23 11.87
N ASP A 16 10.29 0.78 13.03
CA ASP A 16 9.87 0.21 14.33
C ASP A 16 8.33 0.14 14.48
N TYR A 17 7.62 1.04 13.80
CA TYR A 17 6.16 1.16 13.86
C TYR A 17 5.43 0.49 12.68
N GLY A 18 6.14 -0.06 11.69
CA GLY A 18 5.53 -0.65 10.51
C GLY A 18 6.45 -0.77 9.30
N LYS A 19 5.89 -1.05 8.13
CA LYS A 19 6.64 -1.19 6.87
C LYS A 19 6.08 -0.24 5.83
N ALA A 20 6.97 0.53 5.21
CA ALA A 20 6.65 1.23 3.97
C ALA A 20 7.00 0.34 2.80
N PHE A 21 6.19 0.40 1.74
CA PHE A 21 6.53 -0.23 0.47
C PHE A 21 6.25 0.72 -0.69
N VAL A 22 7.09 0.63 -1.71
CA VAL A 22 6.88 1.27 -3.01
C VAL A 22 7.19 0.23 -4.07
N VAL A 23 6.29 0.09 -5.03
CA VAL A 23 6.33 -0.90 -6.09
C VAL A 23 6.17 -0.16 -7.40
N LEU A 24 7.09 -0.43 -8.31
CA LEU A 24 7.02 0.08 -9.67
C LEU A 24 6.53 -1.04 -10.58
N GLU A 25 5.39 -0.79 -11.21
CA GLU A 25 4.83 -1.65 -12.25
C GLU A 25 5.25 -1.15 -13.64
N GLU A 26 5.15 -2.03 -14.63
CA GLU A 26 5.54 -1.70 -16.01
C GLU A 26 4.62 -0.63 -16.62
N THR A 27 3.32 -0.71 -16.31
CA THR A 27 2.29 0.19 -16.83
C THR A 27 1.28 0.58 -15.74
N PRO A 28 0.55 1.70 -15.91
CA PRO A 28 -0.56 2.06 -15.01
C PRO A 28 -1.64 0.98 -14.94
N ASP A 29 -1.91 0.28 -16.04
CA ASP A 29 -2.90 -0.81 -16.08
C ASP A 29 -2.45 -2.04 -15.28
N SER A 30 -1.16 -2.39 -15.32
CA SER A 30 -0.59 -3.44 -14.46
C SER A 30 -0.75 -3.07 -12.98
N ALA A 31 -0.49 -1.81 -12.62
CA ALA A 31 -0.71 -1.33 -11.27
C ALA A 31 -2.18 -1.39 -10.84
N ALA A 32 -3.11 -1.06 -11.74
CA ALA A 32 -4.54 -1.18 -11.47
C ALA A 32 -4.95 -2.65 -11.25
N ALA A 33 -4.43 -3.59 -12.05
CA ALA A 33 -4.69 -5.03 -11.88
C ALA A 33 -4.16 -5.55 -10.53
N VAL A 34 -2.98 -5.10 -10.10
CA VAL A 34 -2.44 -5.44 -8.77
C VAL A 34 -3.33 -4.88 -7.66
N MET A 35 -3.80 -3.62 -7.77
CA MET A 35 -4.72 -3.03 -6.78
C MET A 35 -6.04 -3.80 -6.67
N GLN A 36 -6.56 -4.35 -7.78
CA GLN A 36 -7.74 -5.23 -7.76
C GLN A 36 -7.45 -6.53 -7.02
N GLY A 37 -6.31 -7.18 -7.29
CA GLY A 37 -5.91 -8.41 -6.58
C GLY A 37 -5.70 -8.19 -5.08
N LEU A 38 -5.16 -7.02 -4.68
CA LEU A 38 -5.02 -6.66 -3.28
C LEU A 38 -6.38 -6.50 -2.60
N ARG A 39 -7.37 -5.86 -3.25
CA ARG A 39 -8.74 -5.77 -2.71
C ARG A 39 -9.43 -7.12 -2.57
N GLN A 40 -9.21 -8.05 -3.50
CA GLN A 40 -9.72 -9.42 -3.37
C GLN A 40 -9.08 -10.17 -2.20
N ARG A 41 -7.81 -9.88 -1.89
CA ARG A 41 -7.10 -10.47 -0.76
C ARG A 41 -7.53 -9.88 0.58
N PHE A 42 -7.86 -8.59 0.60
CA PHE A 42 -8.23 -7.85 1.80
C PHE A 42 -9.72 -7.53 1.79
N THR A 43 -10.53 -8.41 2.37
CA THR A 43 -12.00 -8.31 2.39
C THR A 43 -12.54 -7.07 3.10
N ASP A 44 -11.77 -6.47 4.02
CA ASP A 44 -12.16 -5.26 4.76
C ASP A 44 -11.58 -3.97 4.14
N ALA A 45 -11.49 -3.93 2.80
CA ALA A 45 -10.97 -2.78 2.07
C ALA A 45 -11.97 -1.61 2.06
N ALA A 46 -11.65 -0.53 2.79
CA ALA A 46 -12.37 0.73 2.76
C ALA A 46 -11.70 1.72 1.79
N PRO A 47 -12.43 2.33 0.85
CA PRO A 47 -11.85 3.26 -0.13
C PRO A 47 -11.34 4.53 0.55
N VAL A 48 -10.24 5.07 0.03
CA VAL A 48 -9.63 6.32 0.50
C VAL A 48 -9.40 7.24 -0.71
N LYS A 49 -9.65 8.54 -0.55
CA LYS A 49 -9.40 9.53 -1.61
C LYS A 49 -7.93 9.97 -1.59
N LEU A 50 -7.07 9.17 -2.23
CA LEU A 50 -5.63 9.42 -2.34
C LEU A 50 -5.12 8.91 -3.69
N GLY A 51 -4.22 9.67 -4.33
CA GLY A 51 -3.67 9.31 -5.65
C GLY A 51 -4.77 9.12 -6.71
N ASP A 52 -4.51 8.21 -7.65
CA ASP A 52 -5.53 7.80 -8.64
C ASP A 52 -6.54 6.82 -8.03
N ASP A 53 -6.10 6.02 -7.05
CA ASP A 53 -6.87 4.94 -6.45
C ASP A 53 -6.22 4.50 -5.14
N ALA A 54 -6.98 4.46 -4.06
CA ALA A 54 -6.49 4.03 -2.77
C ALA A 54 -7.56 3.33 -1.93
N PHE A 55 -7.09 2.46 -1.03
CA PHE A 55 -7.92 1.87 0.01
C PHE A 55 -7.09 1.56 1.25
N GLN A 56 -7.78 1.49 2.38
CA GLN A 56 -7.23 1.02 3.64
C GLN A 56 -7.85 -0.33 3.99
N SER A 57 -7.11 -1.18 4.68
CA SER A 57 -7.60 -2.43 5.23
C SER A 57 -6.97 -2.68 6.59
N THR A 58 -7.62 -3.50 7.41
CA THR A 58 -7.01 -4.02 8.65
C THR A 58 -6.82 -5.52 8.51
N ASP A 59 -5.63 -6.01 8.88
CA ASP A 59 -5.29 -7.43 8.89
C ASP A 59 -4.75 -7.82 10.27
N LYS A 60 -5.07 -9.05 10.71
CA LYS A 60 -4.71 -9.56 12.03
C LYS A 60 -3.18 -9.59 12.28
N TYR A 61 -2.38 -9.76 11.23
CA TYR A 61 -0.94 -9.92 11.31
C TYR A 61 -0.18 -8.68 10.87
N LEU A 62 -0.74 -7.93 9.91
CA LEU A 62 -0.10 -6.74 9.34
C LEU A 62 -0.61 -5.43 9.95
N GLY A 63 -1.65 -5.48 10.79
CA GLY A 63 -2.25 -4.31 11.43
C GLY A 63 -3.05 -3.49 10.42
N ARG A 64 -3.01 -2.16 10.58
CA ARG A 64 -3.73 -1.22 9.70
C ARG A 64 -2.85 -0.90 8.51
N MET A 65 -3.41 -1.04 7.32
CA MET A 65 -2.70 -0.90 6.06
C MET A 65 -3.37 0.13 5.17
N CYS A 66 -2.59 0.83 4.36
CA CYS A 66 -3.08 1.68 3.28
C CYS A 66 -2.28 1.38 2.01
N PHE A 67 -3.00 1.23 0.91
CA PHE A 67 -2.46 1.06 -0.44
C PHE A 67 -2.92 2.23 -1.29
N VAL A 68 -2.00 2.84 -2.02
CA VAL A 68 -2.26 3.96 -2.93
C VAL A 68 -1.59 3.68 -4.26
N ARG A 69 -2.31 3.88 -5.36
CA ARG A 69 -1.78 3.86 -6.73
C ARG A 69 -1.69 5.29 -7.27
N THR A 70 -0.57 5.60 -7.91
CA THR A 70 -0.35 6.85 -8.64
C THR A 70 0.37 6.51 -9.94
N GLY A 71 -0.35 6.55 -11.07
CA GLY A 71 0.12 6.02 -12.35
C GLY A 71 0.51 4.55 -12.23
N ARG A 72 1.79 4.25 -12.53
CA ARG A 72 2.41 2.92 -12.46
C ARG A 72 3.04 2.59 -11.10
N TYR A 73 2.95 3.49 -10.12
CA TYR A 73 3.48 3.26 -8.78
C TYR A 73 2.36 2.80 -7.84
N ILE A 74 2.67 1.80 -7.02
CA ILE A 74 1.86 1.41 -5.86
C ILE A 74 2.71 1.64 -4.62
N ALA A 75 2.20 2.43 -3.70
CA ALA A 75 2.89 2.76 -2.46
C ALA A 75 1.95 2.60 -1.26
N GLY A 76 2.53 2.48 -0.08
CA GLY A 76 1.71 2.36 1.11
C GLY A 76 2.49 2.04 2.38
N TYR A 77 1.73 2.00 3.47
CA TYR A 77 2.22 1.61 4.78
C TYR A 77 1.38 0.48 5.35
N ALA A 78 2.06 -0.45 6.02
CA ALA A 78 1.48 -1.43 6.93
C ALA A 78 1.95 -1.11 8.34
N ILE A 79 1.02 -0.75 9.23
CA ILE A 79 1.29 -0.21 10.56
C ILE A 79 0.72 -1.17 11.60
N THR A 80 1.61 -1.74 12.41
CA THR A 80 1.25 -2.63 13.54
C THR A 80 1.27 -1.91 14.87
N ALA A 81 1.95 -0.77 14.97
CA ALA A 81 1.98 0.05 16.19
C ALA A 81 0.72 0.93 16.33
N ALA A 82 0.27 1.09 17.57
CA ALA A 82 -0.77 2.06 17.90
C ALA A 82 -0.25 3.50 17.72
N GLY A 83 -1.13 4.43 17.32
CA GLY A 83 -0.81 5.87 17.26
C GLY A 83 -0.34 6.41 15.91
N MET A 84 0.06 5.55 14.97
CA MET A 84 0.39 5.99 13.59
C MET A 84 -0.80 5.81 12.66
N ASP A 85 -1.02 6.75 11.73
CA ASP A 85 -2.07 6.66 10.71
C ASP A 85 -1.46 6.21 9.36
N PRO A 86 -1.75 4.99 8.87
CA PRO A 86 -1.23 4.53 7.59
C PRO A 86 -1.69 5.40 6.42
N VAL A 87 -2.86 6.04 6.48
CA VAL A 87 -3.37 6.89 5.41
C VAL A 87 -2.54 8.17 5.30
N ALA A 88 -2.33 8.88 6.41
CA ALA A 88 -1.51 10.08 6.44
C ALA A 88 -0.06 9.82 6.01
N LEU A 89 0.54 8.70 6.46
CA LEU A 89 1.90 8.32 6.05
C LEU A 89 1.97 7.99 4.56
N SER A 90 0.97 7.28 4.04
CA SER A 90 0.89 6.95 2.61
C SER A 90 0.70 8.21 1.76
N ALA A 91 -0.07 9.19 2.24
CA ALA A 91 -0.21 10.49 1.59
C ALA A 91 1.13 11.23 1.47
N ALA A 92 1.90 11.30 2.56
CA ALA A 92 3.22 11.93 2.56
C ALA A 92 4.24 11.18 1.67
N LEU A 93 4.13 9.86 1.58
CA LEU A 93 4.97 9.04 0.71
C LEU A 93 4.68 9.28 -0.76
N VAL A 94 3.41 9.32 -1.15
CA VAL A 94 3.01 9.54 -2.55
C VAL A 94 3.45 10.92 -3.04
N GLN A 95 3.46 11.95 -2.19
CA GLN A 95 4.01 13.28 -2.51
C GLN A 95 5.51 13.28 -2.86
N LYS A 96 6.27 12.23 -2.49
CA LYS A 96 7.70 12.10 -2.79
C LYS A 96 7.98 11.25 -4.03
N ILE A 97 6.97 10.52 -4.52
CA ILE A 97 7.08 9.61 -5.67
C ILE A 97 6.60 10.30 -6.95
N HIS A 98 5.76 11.33 -6.81
CA HIS A 98 5.25 12.17 -7.90
C HIS A 98 6.06 13.46 -8.03
#